data_AF-A0A1C5DSA1-F1
#
_entry.id   AF-A0A1C5DSA1-F1
#
_cell.length_a   1.000
_cell.length_b   1.000
_cell.length_c   1.000
_cell.angle_alpha   90.00
_cell.angle_beta   90.00
_cell.angle_gamma   90.00
#
_symmetry.space_group_name_H-M   'P 1'
#
loop_
_entity.id
_entity.type
_entity.pdbx_description
1 polymer ?
#
loop_
_entity_poly.entity_id
_entity_poly.type
_entity_poly.pdbx_seq_one_letter_code
_entity_poly.pdbx_strand_id
1 'polypeptide(L)'
;MVSSRSAATARSQSAASRRRGPVLERAILEAALEQLSTVGWNGLTMEGVAAGAQTGKAAVYRRWPSKEDLVADALQAGLPTLDEAPDHGSVREDLYELCRLVRDAMYSRPGFALRSVLHECDAASAERFHGLILKGVIEPSYRLFGDVVRRGIRRGDVRPDATGVLICDVIPALMMFRSKVCGSEWTDGEIAEMIDQVMVPLVRSRTG
;
A
#
# COMPACT_ATOMS: atom_id res chain seq x y z
N MET A 1 33.26 38.94 -52.84
CA MET A 1 33.88 37.94 -51.95
C MET A 1 34.13 38.64 -50.62
N VAL A 2 33.58 38.32 -49.47
CA VAL A 2 32.62 37.32 -48.98
C VAL A 2 31.80 38.04 -47.90
N SER A 3 30.49 37.85 -47.95
CA SER A 3 29.53 38.33 -46.96
C SER A 3 29.49 37.39 -45.75
N SER A 4 28.99 37.94 -44.64
CA SER A 4 28.16 37.27 -43.63
C SER A 4 28.76 36.98 -42.25
N ARG A 5 28.35 37.87 -41.33
CA ARG A 5 27.99 37.68 -39.91
C ARG A 5 27.72 36.23 -39.48
N SER A 6 28.13 35.88 -38.26
CA SER A 6 27.16 35.65 -37.16
C SER A 6 27.85 35.43 -35.82
N ALA A 7 27.61 36.35 -34.88
CA ALA A 7 27.71 36.10 -33.45
C ALA A 7 26.37 35.51 -32.99
N ALA A 8 26.40 34.34 -32.33
CA ALA A 8 25.34 33.69 -31.56
C ALA A 8 25.66 32.18 -31.59
N THR A 9 25.66 31.39 -30.53
CA THR A 9 25.00 31.50 -29.22
C THR A 9 25.56 30.35 -28.39
N ALA A 10 25.78 30.60 -27.11
CA ALA A 10 26.07 29.59 -26.10
C ALA A 10 25.12 28.38 -26.24
N ARG A 11 25.66 27.17 -26.47
CA ARG A 11 24.93 25.93 -26.15
C ARG A 11 25.21 25.57 -24.69
N SER A 12 24.64 26.37 -23.81
CA SER A 12 24.44 26.03 -22.41
C SER A 12 22.92 26.03 -22.15
N GLN A 13 22.25 24.96 -22.57
CA GLN A 13 20.87 24.59 -22.22
C GLN A 13 20.59 23.30 -23.01
N SER A 14 20.70 22.11 -22.44
CA SER A 14 19.84 21.62 -21.38
C SER A 14 20.63 20.85 -20.32
N ALA A 15 21.07 21.54 -19.27
CA ALA A 15 21.07 20.90 -17.97
C ALA A 15 19.60 20.64 -17.64
N ALA A 16 19.08 19.47 -18.05
CA ALA A 16 17.81 18.95 -17.57
C ALA A 16 17.75 19.27 -16.09
N SER A 17 16.81 20.13 -15.68
CA SER A 17 16.74 20.68 -14.34
C SER A 17 16.92 19.54 -13.35
N ARG A 18 18.12 19.46 -12.77
CA ARG A 18 18.50 18.35 -11.89
C ARG A 18 17.50 18.41 -10.75
N ARG A 19 16.58 17.44 -10.67
CA ARG A 19 15.52 17.40 -9.65
C ARG A 19 16.19 17.67 -8.28
N ARG A 20 15.64 18.58 -7.49
CA ARG A 20 16.19 18.97 -6.17
C ARG A 20 15.07 18.96 -5.13
N GLY A 21 15.47 18.79 -3.87
CA GLY A 21 14.55 18.83 -2.74
C GLY A 21 13.43 17.77 -2.87
N PRO A 22 12.17 18.14 -2.57
CA PRO A 22 11.03 17.22 -2.54
C PRO A 22 10.75 16.48 -3.86
N VAL A 23 11.02 17.12 -5.01
CA VAL A 23 10.78 16.51 -6.32
C VAL A 23 11.74 15.34 -6.58
N LEU A 24 12.99 15.46 -6.15
CA LEU A 24 13.96 14.37 -6.27
C LEU A 24 13.62 13.25 -5.29
N GLU A 25 13.23 13.61 -4.07
CA GLU A 25 12.85 12.65 -3.05
C GLU A 25 11.69 11.77 -3.51
N ARG A 26 10.60 12.39 -3.98
CA ARG A 26 9.46 11.67 -4.55
C ARG A 26 9.86 10.75 -5.71
N ALA A 27 10.70 11.22 -6.62
CA ALA A 27 11.18 10.39 -7.73
C ALA A 27 11.99 9.17 -7.27
N ILE A 28 12.75 9.29 -6.18
CA ILE A 28 13.49 8.19 -5.57
C ILE A 28 12.54 7.18 -4.92
N LEU A 29 11.56 7.65 -4.15
CA LEU A 29 10.56 6.79 -3.51
C LEU A 29 9.71 6.05 -4.56
N GLU A 30 9.27 6.74 -5.61
CA GLU A 30 8.54 6.14 -6.73
C GLU A 30 9.40 5.06 -7.43
N ALA A 31 10.67 5.35 -7.74
CA ALA A 31 11.58 4.37 -8.34
C ALA A 31 11.82 3.14 -7.44
N ALA A 32 11.87 3.33 -6.12
CA ALA A 32 11.97 2.23 -5.16
C ALA A 32 10.71 1.35 -5.18
N LEU A 33 9.52 1.93 -5.18
CA LEU A 33 8.26 1.19 -5.34
C LEU A 33 8.19 0.45 -6.67
N GLU A 34 8.75 1.01 -7.75
CA GLU A 34 8.83 0.32 -9.05
C GLU A 34 9.63 -0.96 -8.94
N GLN A 35 10.86 -0.82 -8.43
CA GLN A 35 11.81 -1.90 -8.30
C GLN A 35 11.23 -3.00 -7.41
N LEU A 36 10.68 -2.64 -6.25
CA LEU A 36 10.03 -3.61 -5.37
C LEU A 36 8.91 -4.37 -6.07
N SER A 37 8.02 -3.67 -6.79
CA SER A 37 6.89 -4.29 -7.47
C SER A 37 7.27 -5.15 -8.69
N THR A 38 8.45 -4.92 -9.28
CA THR A 38 8.88 -5.58 -10.53
C THR A 38 9.91 -6.68 -10.30
N VAL A 39 10.92 -6.43 -9.47
CA VAL A 39 12.05 -7.34 -9.22
C VAL A 39 12.14 -7.83 -7.77
N GLY A 40 11.20 -7.44 -6.92
CA GLY A 40 11.13 -7.88 -5.53
C GLY A 40 12.15 -7.20 -4.61
N TRP A 41 12.13 -7.62 -3.35
CA TRP A 41 13.03 -7.11 -2.31
C TRP A 41 14.49 -7.53 -2.53
N ASN A 42 14.70 -8.76 -2.98
CA ASN A 42 16.02 -9.33 -3.24
C ASN A 42 16.67 -8.74 -4.49
N GLY A 43 15.87 -8.39 -5.50
CA GLY A 43 16.35 -7.76 -6.73
C GLY A 43 16.56 -6.24 -6.64
N LEU A 44 15.98 -5.58 -5.64
CA LEU A 44 16.12 -4.13 -5.48
C LEU A 44 17.55 -3.75 -5.09
N THR A 45 18.10 -2.77 -5.81
CA THR A 45 19.43 -2.18 -5.52
C THR A 45 19.34 -0.67 -5.40
N MET A 46 20.18 -0.07 -4.54
CA MET A 46 20.27 1.39 -4.40
C MET A 46 20.69 2.05 -5.72
N GLU A 47 21.52 1.35 -6.51
CA GLU A 47 21.90 1.69 -7.87
C GLU A 47 20.73 1.73 -8.85
N GLY A 48 19.93 0.66 -8.86
CA GLY A 48 18.75 0.55 -9.73
C GLY A 48 17.76 1.66 -9.43
N VAL A 49 17.54 1.95 -8.14
CA VAL A 49 16.70 3.08 -7.72
C VAL A 49 17.28 4.41 -8.18
N ALA A 50 18.58 4.65 -7.97
CA ALA A 50 19.22 5.90 -8.41
C ALA A 50 19.09 6.11 -9.93
N ALA A 51 19.28 5.05 -10.71
CA ALA A 51 19.10 5.06 -12.16
C ALA A 51 17.64 5.35 -12.54
N GLY A 52 16.66 4.66 -11.92
CA GLY A 52 15.23 4.88 -12.16
C GLY A 52 14.78 6.31 -11.82
N ALA A 53 15.30 6.88 -10.74
CA ALA A 53 15.03 8.25 -10.33
C ALA A 53 15.82 9.31 -11.13
N GLN A 54 16.69 8.88 -12.04
CA GLN A 54 17.58 9.72 -12.86
C GLN A 54 18.49 10.61 -11.99
N THR A 55 19.11 10.02 -10.97
CA THR A 55 19.98 10.71 -10.01
C THR A 55 21.27 9.92 -9.73
N GLY A 56 22.23 10.55 -9.06
CA GLY A 56 23.47 9.89 -8.64
C GLY A 56 23.31 9.11 -7.35
N LYS A 57 24.03 7.98 -7.20
CA LYS A 57 24.03 7.14 -5.98
C LYS A 57 24.24 7.95 -4.70
N ALA A 58 25.19 8.89 -4.71
CA ALA A 58 25.51 9.75 -3.57
C ALA A 58 24.32 10.62 -3.09
N ALA A 59 23.34 10.89 -3.97
CA ALA A 59 22.13 11.60 -3.59
C ALA A 59 21.09 10.72 -2.89
N VAL A 60 21.08 9.42 -3.19
CA VAL A 60 20.24 8.43 -2.50
C VAL A 60 20.85 8.12 -1.13
N TYR A 61 22.12 7.71 -1.08
CA TYR A 61 22.81 7.33 0.17
C TYR A 61 22.89 8.44 1.23
N ARG A 62 22.90 9.71 0.80
CA ARG A 62 22.87 10.85 1.75
C ARG A 62 21.53 10.97 2.49
N ARG A 63 20.43 10.49 1.89
CA ARG A 63 19.08 10.55 2.48
C ARG A 63 18.72 9.23 3.17
N TRP A 64 19.04 8.13 2.51
CA TRP A 64 18.78 6.78 2.99
C TRP A 64 20.09 6.01 3.08
N PRO A 65 20.66 5.86 4.29
CA PRO A 65 21.91 5.14 4.49
C PRO A 65 21.83 3.67 4.07
N SER A 66 20.65 3.06 4.13
CA SER A 66 20.42 1.65 3.81
C SER A 66 19.23 1.43 2.87
N LYS A 67 19.12 0.19 2.35
CA LYS A 67 18.00 -0.27 1.51
C LYS A 67 16.70 -0.26 2.32
N GLU A 68 16.80 -0.69 3.57
CA GLU A 68 15.71 -0.77 4.54
C GLU A 68 15.11 0.61 4.79
N ASP A 69 15.95 1.62 5.05
CA ASP A 69 15.49 3.00 5.30
C ASP A 69 14.75 3.57 4.09
N LEU A 70 15.28 3.34 2.87
CA LEU A 70 14.65 3.78 1.63
C LEU A 70 13.29 3.11 1.43
N VAL A 71 13.23 1.79 1.62
CA VAL A 71 12.01 1.02 1.39
C VAL A 71 10.95 1.37 2.44
N ALA A 72 11.33 1.64 3.69
CA ALA A 72 10.41 2.07 4.72
C ALA A 72 9.71 3.38 4.32
N ASP A 73 10.48 4.41 3.95
CA ASP A 73 9.91 5.69 3.51
C ASP A 73 9.11 5.55 2.22
N ALA A 74 9.55 4.70 1.29
CA ALA A 74 8.83 4.46 0.04
C ALA A 74 7.46 3.81 0.27
N LEU A 75 7.40 2.79 1.15
CA LEU A 75 6.14 2.16 1.54
C LEU A 75 5.25 3.15 2.31
N GLN A 76 5.81 3.92 3.25
CA GLN A 76 5.05 4.90 4.00
C GLN A 76 4.44 5.99 3.12
N ALA A 77 5.17 6.45 2.10
CA ALA A 77 4.68 7.47 1.17
C ALA A 77 3.74 6.90 0.10
N GLY A 78 3.87 5.61 -0.22
CA GLY A 78 3.15 4.97 -1.32
C GLY A 78 1.86 4.25 -0.91
N LEU A 79 1.79 3.69 0.29
CA LEU A 79 0.63 2.91 0.73
C LEU A 79 -0.63 3.80 0.75
N PRO A 80 -1.75 3.33 0.16
CA PRO A 80 -2.98 4.10 0.12
C PRO A 80 -3.55 4.28 1.52
N THR A 81 -3.94 5.51 1.84
CA THR A 81 -4.69 5.83 3.06
C THR A 81 -6.17 5.52 2.83
N LEU A 82 -6.73 4.64 3.67
CA LEU A 82 -8.17 4.44 3.76
C LEU A 82 -8.66 5.22 4.99
N ASP A 83 -9.27 6.38 4.74
CA ASP A 83 -9.56 7.35 5.78
C ASP A 83 -10.93 7.12 6.45
N GLU A 84 -11.94 6.79 5.65
CA GLU A 84 -13.33 6.63 6.10
C GLU A 84 -13.94 5.33 5.62
N ALA A 85 -14.70 4.70 6.51
CA ALA A 85 -15.40 3.45 6.21
C ALA A 85 -16.70 3.75 5.43
N PRO A 86 -17.05 2.97 4.38
CA PRO A 86 -18.29 3.14 3.62
C PRO A 86 -19.55 3.10 4.50
N ASP A 87 -20.55 3.92 4.17
CA ASP A 87 -21.83 3.98 4.90
C ASP A 87 -23.02 4.03 3.91
N HIS A 88 -23.36 2.86 3.39
CA HIS A 88 -24.48 2.61 2.49
C HIS A 88 -25.75 2.17 3.26
N GLY A 89 -25.72 2.19 4.59
CA GLY A 89 -26.86 1.86 5.44
C GLY A 89 -27.08 0.37 5.71
N SER A 90 -26.14 -0.50 5.33
CA SER A 90 -26.19 -1.95 5.57
C SER A 90 -24.80 -2.48 5.87
N VAL A 91 -24.64 -3.24 6.97
CA VAL A 91 -23.34 -3.85 7.32
C VAL A 91 -22.79 -4.72 6.17
N ARG A 92 -23.67 -5.39 5.42
CA ARG A 92 -23.29 -6.25 4.31
C ARG A 92 -22.66 -5.45 3.17
N GLU A 93 -23.31 -4.37 2.75
CA GLU A 93 -22.81 -3.48 1.70
C GLU A 93 -21.56 -2.71 2.14
N ASP A 94 -21.55 -2.24 3.39
CA ASP A 94 -20.42 -1.50 3.97
C ASP A 94 -19.15 -2.38 4.03
N LEU A 95 -19.28 -3.64 4.48
CA LEU A 95 -18.17 -4.60 4.51
C LEU A 95 -17.73 -5.01 3.10
N TYR A 96 -18.67 -5.19 2.17
CA TYR A 96 -18.38 -5.54 0.78
C TYR A 96 -17.52 -4.46 0.10
N GLU A 97 -17.97 -3.20 0.15
CA GLU A 97 -17.24 -2.09 -0.45
C GLU A 97 -15.89 -1.85 0.25
N LEU A 98 -15.83 -2.00 1.58
CA LEU A 98 -14.55 -1.90 2.29
C LEU A 98 -13.57 -3.00 1.86
N CYS A 99 -14.04 -4.24 1.64
CA CYS A 99 -13.19 -5.32 1.13
C CYS A 99 -12.68 -5.04 -0.29
N ARG A 100 -13.49 -4.40 -1.14
CA ARG A 100 -13.04 -3.98 -2.49
C ARG A 100 -11.94 -2.94 -2.40
N LEU A 101 -12.09 -1.93 -1.55
CA LEU A 101 -11.06 -0.92 -1.31
C LEU A 101 -9.76 -1.54 -0.78
N VAL A 102 -9.87 -2.48 0.17
CA VAL A 102 -8.71 -3.21 0.71
C VAL A 102 -8.06 -4.07 -0.38
N ARG A 103 -8.85 -4.78 -1.20
CA ARG A 103 -8.33 -5.52 -2.35
C ARG A 103 -7.56 -4.61 -3.29
N ASP A 104 -8.17 -3.52 -3.73
CA ASP A 104 -7.55 -2.62 -4.70
C ASP A 104 -6.25 -2.01 -4.13
N ALA A 105 -6.20 -1.75 -2.82
CA ALA A 105 -4.97 -1.40 -2.12
C ALA A 105 -3.92 -2.52 -2.13
N MET A 106 -4.31 -3.78 -1.86
CA MET A 106 -3.42 -4.94 -1.88
C MET A 106 -2.80 -5.21 -3.26
N TYR A 107 -3.57 -5.04 -4.34
CA TYR A 107 -3.10 -5.24 -5.72
C TYR A 107 -2.61 -3.96 -6.39
N SER A 108 -2.51 -2.85 -5.65
CA SER A 108 -1.81 -1.65 -6.11
C SER A 108 -0.30 -1.89 -6.19
N ARG A 109 0.43 -1.05 -6.93
CA ARG A 109 1.90 -1.10 -6.97
C ARG A 109 2.56 -1.03 -5.57
N PRO A 110 2.15 -0.13 -4.66
CA PRO A 110 2.58 -0.16 -3.26
C PRO A 110 2.22 -1.45 -2.52
N GLY A 111 1.05 -2.02 -2.79
CA GLY A 111 0.62 -3.31 -2.22
C GLY A 111 1.51 -4.48 -2.66
N PHE A 112 1.83 -4.56 -3.95
CA PHE A 112 2.79 -5.52 -4.48
C PHE A 112 4.20 -5.31 -3.88
N ALA A 113 4.64 -4.06 -3.77
CA ALA A 113 5.92 -3.74 -3.14
C ALA A 113 5.98 -4.23 -1.68
N LEU A 114 4.92 -3.98 -0.89
CA LEU A 114 4.81 -4.47 0.47
C LEU A 114 4.79 -6.01 0.53
N ARG A 115 4.10 -6.67 -0.41
CA ARG A 115 4.06 -8.14 -0.50
C ARG A 115 5.45 -8.72 -0.73
N SER A 116 6.25 -8.14 -1.63
CA SER A 116 7.63 -8.58 -1.87
C SER A 116 8.49 -8.47 -0.61
N VAL A 117 8.38 -7.36 0.14
CA VAL A 117 9.05 -7.23 1.44
C VAL A 117 8.59 -8.33 2.40
N LEU A 118 7.28 -8.54 2.55
CA LEU A 118 6.75 -9.54 3.46
C LEU A 118 7.13 -11.00 3.12
N HIS A 119 7.45 -11.29 1.85
CA HIS A 119 7.75 -12.66 1.40
C HIS A 119 9.25 -12.97 1.37
N GLU A 120 10.08 -11.98 1.03
CA GLU A 120 11.50 -12.19 0.74
C GLU A 120 12.42 -11.68 1.85
N CYS A 121 11.91 -10.86 2.77
CA CYS A 121 12.68 -10.24 3.84
C CYS A 121 13.04 -11.25 4.94
N ASP A 122 14.28 -11.22 5.40
CA ASP A 122 14.71 -12.00 6.57
C ASP A 122 14.09 -11.45 7.87
N ALA A 123 14.20 -12.23 8.95
CA ALA A 123 13.60 -11.88 10.24
C ALA A 123 14.14 -10.57 10.84
N ALA A 124 15.44 -10.28 10.67
CA ALA A 124 16.06 -9.08 11.23
C ALA A 124 15.61 -7.80 10.51
N SER A 125 15.47 -7.88 9.20
CA SER A 125 14.99 -6.79 8.36
C SER A 125 13.46 -6.63 8.50
N ALA A 126 12.72 -7.73 8.71
CA ALA A 126 11.28 -7.71 8.92
C ALA A 126 10.88 -6.95 10.20
N GLU A 127 11.70 -7.01 11.25
CA GLU A 127 11.48 -6.26 12.49
C GLU A 127 11.42 -4.73 12.23
N ARG A 128 12.24 -4.22 11.31
CA ARG A 128 12.23 -2.79 10.93
C ARG A 128 10.94 -2.38 10.25
N PHE A 129 10.35 -3.27 9.44
CA PHE A 129 9.09 -3.02 8.76
C PHE A 129 7.87 -3.28 9.65
N HIS A 130 8.01 -4.03 10.73
CA HIS A 130 6.90 -4.43 11.59
C HIS A 130 6.07 -3.23 12.07
N GLY A 131 6.73 -2.18 12.58
CA GLY A 131 6.07 -0.98 13.04
C GLY A 131 5.34 -0.22 11.92
N LEU A 132 5.93 -0.17 10.73
CA LEU A 132 5.33 0.45 9.55
C LEU A 132 4.09 -0.32 9.09
N ILE A 133 4.16 -1.65 9.07
CA ILE A 133 3.05 -2.50 8.63
C ILE A 133 1.91 -2.42 9.64
N LEU A 134 2.21 -2.51 10.94
CA LEU A 134 1.22 -2.38 11.99
C LEU A 134 0.49 -1.05 11.92
N LYS A 135 1.23 0.07 11.91
CA LYS A 135 0.63 1.42 11.96
C LYS A 135 0.06 1.89 10.63
N GLY A 136 0.69 1.51 9.52
CA GLY A 136 0.35 2.00 8.18
C GLY A 136 -0.69 1.18 7.46
N VAL A 137 -0.86 -0.11 7.81
CA VAL A 137 -1.75 -1.03 7.08
C VAL A 137 -2.76 -1.68 8.00
N ILE A 138 -2.29 -2.27 9.10
CA ILE A 138 -3.11 -3.13 9.95
C ILE A 138 -4.06 -2.30 10.82
N GLU A 139 -3.55 -1.31 11.56
CA GLU A 139 -4.36 -0.44 12.44
C GLU A 139 -5.44 0.36 11.67
N PRO A 140 -5.14 0.99 10.51
CA PRO A 140 -6.17 1.65 9.71
C PRO A 140 -7.27 0.68 9.26
N SER A 141 -6.90 -0.51 8.80
CA SER A 141 -7.86 -1.53 8.38
C SER A 141 -8.78 -1.95 9.55
N TYR A 142 -8.21 -2.23 10.72
CA TYR A 142 -8.98 -2.56 11.93
C TYR A 142 -9.93 -1.45 12.35
N ARG A 143 -9.48 -0.20 12.31
CA ARG A 143 -10.31 0.96 12.61
C ARG A 143 -11.55 1.00 11.72
N LEU A 144 -11.37 0.82 10.41
CA LEU A 144 -12.45 0.89 9.42
C LEU A 144 -13.45 -0.27 9.57
N PHE A 145 -12.97 -1.52 9.68
CA PHE A 145 -13.86 -2.65 9.92
C PHE A 145 -14.62 -2.48 11.24
N GLY A 146 -13.93 -2.03 12.28
CA GLY A 146 -14.55 -1.70 13.57
C GLY A 146 -15.60 -0.58 13.46
N ASP A 147 -15.38 0.43 12.62
CA ASP A 147 -16.35 1.51 12.38
C ASP A 147 -17.63 0.98 11.72
N VAL A 148 -17.49 0.11 10.71
CA VAL A 148 -18.63 -0.56 10.05
C VAL A 148 -19.44 -1.39 11.05
N VAL A 149 -18.76 -2.23 11.84
CA VAL A 149 -19.41 -3.07 12.86
C VAL A 149 -20.12 -2.22 13.91
N ARG A 150 -19.46 -1.18 14.45
CA ARG A 150 -20.05 -0.27 15.44
C ARG A 150 -21.25 0.50 14.88
N ARG A 151 -21.22 0.90 13.60
CA ARG A 151 -22.39 1.49 12.92
C ARG A 151 -23.53 0.49 12.82
N GLY A 152 -23.23 -0.74 12.42
CA GLY A 152 -24.25 -1.77 12.32
C GLY A 152 -24.93 -2.07 13.67
N ILE A 153 -24.18 -2.04 14.77
CA ILE A 153 -24.76 -2.20 16.11
C ILE A 153 -25.76 -1.08 16.41
N ARG A 154 -25.42 0.18 16.06
CA ARG A 154 -26.32 1.32 16.25
C ARG A 154 -27.59 1.23 15.40
N ARG A 155 -27.51 0.63 14.21
CA ARG A 155 -28.65 0.42 13.30
C ARG A 155 -29.49 -0.81 13.69
N GLY A 156 -28.91 -1.77 14.41
CA GLY A 156 -29.54 -3.02 14.84
C GLY A 156 -29.34 -4.20 13.90
N ASP A 157 -28.61 -4.03 12.78
CA ASP A 157 -28.28 -5.11 11.83
C ASP A 157 -27.10 -5.98 12.28
N VAL A 158 -26.38 -5.56 13.34
CA VAL A 158 -25.26 -6.29 13.95
C VAL A 158 -25.51 -6.52 15.44
N ARG A 159 -25.16 -7.72 15.95
CA ARG A 159 -25.31 -8.05 17.37
C ARG A 159 -24.31 -7.28 18.26
N PRO A 160 -24.68 -6.88 19.49
CA PRO A 160 -23.84 -6.03 20.34
C PRO A 160 -22.48 -6.62 20.74
N ASP A 161 -22.35 -7.95 20.78
CA ASP A 161 -21.14 -8.70 21.12
C ASP A 161 -20.20 -8.92 19.91
N ALA A 162 -20.54 -8.41 18.72
CA ALA A 162 -19.75 -8.60 17.50
C ALA A 162 -18.51 -7.69 17.38
N THR A 163 -18.07 -7.01 18.44
CA THR A 163 -16.90 -6.11 18.44
C THR A 163 -15.60 -6.79 18.89
N GLY A 164 -15.59 -8.11 19.06
CA GLY A 164 -14.40 -8.86 19.45
C GLY A 164 -13.28 -8.72 18.43
N VAL A 165 -12.02 -8.65 18.90
CA VAL A 165 -10.82 -8.54 18.05
C VAL A 165 -10.83 -9.62 16.97
N LEU A 166 -11.05 -10.89 17.36
CA LEU A 166 -11.10 -12.02 16.42
C LEU A 166 -12.13 -11.87 15.31
N ILE A 167 -13.27 -11.18 15.54
CA ILE A 167 -14.28 -10.94 14.51
C ILE A 167 -13.75 -9.93 13.49
N CYS A 168 -13.08 -8.87 13.97
CA CYS A 168 -12.45 -7.88 13.11
C CYS A 168 -11.25 -8.46 12.35
N ASP A 169 -10.59 -9.49 12.90
CA ASP A 169 -9.46 -10.18 12.27
C ASP A 169 -9.88 -11.07 11.09
N VAL A 170 -11.12 -11.56 11.05
CA VAL A 170 -11.54 -12.58 10.06
C VAL A 170 -11.31 -12.14 8.62
N ILE A 171 -11.79 -10.94 8.25
CA ILE A 171 -11.65 -10.40 6.89
C ILE A 171 -10.17 -10.23 6.52
N PRO A 172 -9.36 -9.41 7.24
CA PRO A 172 -7.97 -9.20 6.86
C PRO A 172 -7.15 -10.49 6.88
N ALA A 173 -7.40 -11.40 7.84
CA ALA A 173 -6.71 -12.69 7.90
C ALA A 173 -7.05 -13.59 6.70
N LEU A 174 -8.34 -13.72 6.35
CA LEU A 174 -8.76 -14.55 5.22
C LEU A 174 -8.27 -13.96 3.89
N MET A 175 -8.37 -12.63 3.73
CA MET A 175 -7.85 -11.92 2.56
C MET A 175 -6.37 -12.16 2.35
N MET A 176 -5.58 -12.00 3.42
CA MET A 176 -4.15 -12.23 3.43
C MET A 176 -3.80 -13.71 3.16
N PHE A 177 -4.50 -14.65 3.81
CA PHE A 177 -4.29 -16.08 3.62
C PHE A 177 -4.52 -16.49 2.16
N ARG A 178 -5.66 -16.12 1.57
CA ARG A 178 -5.97 -16.49 0.17
C ARG A 178 -5.04 -15.82 -0.84
N SER A 179 -4.68 -14.56 -0.61
CA SER A 179 -3.76 -13.84 -1.51
C SER A 179 -2.34 -14.41 -1.45
N LYS A 180 -1.81 -14.66 -0.25
CA LYS A 180 -0.43 -15.13 -0.06
C LYS A 180 -0.25 -16.62 -0.26
N VAL A 181 -1.14 -17.43 0.33
CA VAL A 181 -0.98 -18.90 0.38
C VAL A 181 -1.65 -19.56 -0.82
N CYS A 182 -2.84 -19.09 -1.20
CA CYS A 182 -3.60 -19.71 -2.29
C CYS A 182 -3.39 -19.04 -3.66
N GLY A 183 -2.73 -17.87 -3.71
CA GLY A 183 -2.51 -17.13 -4.95
C GLY A 183 -3.79 -16.56 -5.59
N SER A 184 -4.87 -16.36 -4.83
CA SER A 184 -6.12 -15.76 -5.33
C SER A 184 -5.97 -14.25 -5.51
N GLU A 185 -6.69 -13.68 -6.48
CA GLU A 185 -6.79 -12.24 -6.75
C GLU A 185 -8.06 -11.58 -6.17
N TRP A 186 -8.89 -12.30 -5.41
CA TRP A 186 -10.15 -11.82 -4.85
C TRP A 186 -11.07 -11.16 -5.89
N THR A 187 -11.79 -12.00 -6.62
CA THR A 187 -12.87 -11.53 -7.49
C THR A 187 -14.01 -10.88 -6.67
N ASP A 188 -14.81 -10.03 -7.31
CA ASP A 188 -16.01 -9.44 -6.69
C ASP A 188 -16.96 -10.53 -6.15
N GLY A 189 -17.03 -11.68 -6.82
CA GLY A 189 -17.81 -12.85 -6.38
C GLY A 189 -17.24 -13.51 -5.12
N GLU A 190 -15.92 -13.69 -5.03
CA GLU A 190 -15.28 -14.24 -3.82
C GLU A 190 -15.43 -13.31 -2.61
N ILE A 191 -15.35 -11.99 -2.83
CA ILE A 191 -15.61 -11.01 -1.75
C ILE A 191 -17.07 -11.13 -1.29
N ALA A 192 -18.03 -11.13 -2.23
CA ALA A 192 -19.45 -11.29 -1.88
C ALA A 192 -19.70 -12.60 -1.12
N GLU A 193 -19.09 -13.69 -1.57
CA GLU A 193 -19.20 -15.00 -0.93
C GLU A 193 -18.64 -14.99 0.50
N MET A 194 -17.45 -14.43 0.72
CA MET A 194 -16.88 -14.26 2.05
C MET A 194 -17.81 -13.44 2.96
N ILE A 195 -18.36 -12.34 2.45
CA ILE A 195 -19.27 -11.51 3.23
C ILE A 195 -20.55 -12.28 3.57
N ASP A 196 -21.19 -12.89 2.58
CA ASP A 196 -22.51 -13.50 2.74
C ASP A 196 -22.48 -14.83 3.51
N GLN A 197 -21.43 -15.64 3.34
CA GLN A 197 -21.33 -16.96 3.98
C GLN A 197 -20.56 -16.94 5.30
N VAL A 198 -19.66 -15.97 5.51
CA VAL A 198 -18.81 -15.92 6.72
C VAL A 198 -19.20 -14.72 7.57
N MET A 199 -19.00 -13.51 7.07
CA MET A 199 -19.07 -12.31 7.91
C MET A 199 -20.48 -11.99 8.38
N VAL A 200 -21.45 -12.00 7.46
CA VAL A 200 -22.84 -11.70 7.75
C VAL A 200 -23.43 -12.66 8.79
N PRO A 201 -23.30 -14.00 8.65
CA PRO A 201 -23.71 -14.94 9.70
C PRO A 201 -22.97 -14.73 11.03
N LEU A 202 -21.69 -14.35 10.97
CA LEU A 202 -20.88 -14.08 12.16
C LEU A 202 -21.27 -12.81 12.90
N VAL A 203 -21.88 -11.80 12.27
CA VAL A 203 -22.16 -10.50 12.91
C VAL A 203 -23.63 -10.17 13.03
N ARG A 204 -24.51 -10.80 12.24
CA ARG A 204 -25.95 -10.49 12.26
C ARG A 204 -26.54 -10.68 13.64
N SER A 205 -27.43 -9.77 13.99
CA SER A 205 -28.38 -9.96 15.08
C SER A 205 -29.17 -11.24 14.82
N ARG A 206 -29.18 -12.16 15.79
CA ARG A 206 -30.18 -13.23 15.83
C ARG A 206 -31.51 -12.57 16.13
N THR A 207 -32.19 -12.09 15.10
CA THR A 207 -33.61 -11.80 15.23
C THR A 207 -34.29 -13.13 15.48
N GLY A 208 -34.95 -13.27 16.64
CA GLY A 208 -35.83 -14.39 16.93
C GLY A 208 -37.02 -14.44 15.99
#